data_AF-A0A496ZZK8-F1
#
_entry.id   AF-A0A496ZZK8-F1
#
_cell.length_a   1.000
_cell.length_b   1.000
_cell.length_c   1.000
_cell.angle_alpha   90.00
_cell.angle_beta   90.00
_cell.angle_gamma   90.00
#
_symmetry.space_group_name_H-M   'P 1'
#
loop_
_entity.id
_entity.type
_entity.pdbx_description
1 polymer ?
#
loop_
_entity_poly.entity_id
_entity_poly.type
_entity_poly.pdbx_seq_one_letter_code
_entity_poly.pdbx_strand_id
1 'polypeptide(L)'
;MSSISAIVPKTRRLIGREAEEQILRQAIEGDGLRVVYITGKAGLGKTRLLEYLPTIIGTSRNSDDCLWSGIIDLYDPEKHSNSGLEAAIANALDPERQAFAGYWKARKEFERQRRAGADPYTLEQLRKELIEKFSKDFNTLSREKRPIIALDTV
;
A
#
# COMPACT_ATOMS: atom_id res chain seq x y z
N MET A 1 39.33 -18.21 13.10
CA MET A 1 39.14 -16.80 12.69
C MET A 1 37.65 -16.54 12.62
N SER A 2 37.06 -16.04 13.71
CA SER A 2 35.61 -15.78 13.78
C SER A 2 35.30 -14.40 13.24
N SER A 3 34.57 -14.34 12.12
CA SER A 3 34.11 -13.11 11.51
C SER A 3 32.97 -12.50 12.35
N ILE A 4 33.24 -11.36 12.98
CA ILE A 4 32.21 -10.55 13.64
C ILE A 4 31.43 -9.82 12.53
N SER A 5 30.20 -10.25 12.28
CA SER A 5 29.25 -9.48 11.47
C SER A 5 28.79 -8.29 12.30
N ALA A 6 29.34 -7.10 12.00
CA ALA A 6 28.90 -5.86 12.62
C ALA A 6 27.48 -5.55 12.11
N ILE A 7 26.50 -5.61 13.01
CA ILE A 7 25.17 -5.07 12.76
C ILE A 7 25.33 -3.55 12.68
N VAL A 8 25.43 -3.02 11.45
CA VAL A 8 25.50 -1.58 11.21
C VAL A 8 24.15 -0.98 11.60
N PRO A 9 24.07 -0.05 12.56
CA PRO A 9 22.82 0.60 12.91
C PRO A 9 22.27 1.35 11.70
N LYS A 10 21.02 1.11 11.31
CA LYS A 10 20.35 1.94 10.29
C LYS A 10 20.35 3.39 10.79
N THR A 11 21.01 4.29 10.07
CA THR A 11 21.02 5.72 10.40
C THR A 11 19.59 6.25 10.41
N ARG A 12 19.19 6.94 11.48
CA ARG A 12 17.82 7.50 11.61
C ARG A 12 17.51 8.53 10.52
N ARG A 13 18.54 9.20 9.99
CA ARG A 13 18.44 10.22 8.94
C ARG A 13 18.75 9.64 7.56
N LEU A 14 18.01 10.08 6.56
CA LEU A 14 18.31 9.90 5.14
C LEU A 14 19.38 10.92 4.74
N ILE A 15 20.53 10.46 4.24
CA ILE A 15 21.66 11.34 3.85
C ILE A 15 21.74 11.38 2.32
N GLY A 16 21.84 12.58 1.73
CA GLY A 16 22.07 12.74 0.28
C GLY A 16 20.86 12.37 -0.58
N ARG A 17 19.65 12.55 -0.04
CA ARG A 17 18.36 12.19 -0.64
C ARG A 17 17.34 13.33 -0.56
N GLU A 18 17.82 14.55 -0.39
CA GLU A 18 17.02 15.75 -0.17
C GLU A 18 16.11 16.03 -1.37
N ALA A 19 16.57 15.73 -2.60
CA ALA A 19 15.78 15.90 -3.81
C ALA A 19 14.59 14.91 -3.87
N GLU A 20 14.84 13.64 -3.58
CA GLU A 20 13.79 12.62 -3.54
C GLU A 20 12.80 12.85 -2.41
N GLU A 21 13.28 13.25 -1.23
CA GLU A 21 12.41 13.64 -0.11
C GLU A 21 11.48 14.80 -0.52
N GLN A 22 12.01 15.80 -1.22
CA GLN A 22 11.21 16.94 -1.68
C GLN A 22 10.16 16.53 -2.72
N ILE A 23 10.48 15.61 -3.63
CA ILE A 23 9.50 15.06 -4.59
C ILE A 23 8.38 14.34 -3.86
N LEU A 24 8.73 13.50 -2.88
CA LEU A 24 7.74 12.76 -2.08
C LEU A 24 6.87 13.69 -1.26
N ARG A 25 7.47 14.71 -0.64
CA ARG A 25 6.74 15.75 0.10
C ARG A 25 5.73 16.48 -0.80
N GLN A 26 6.17 16.93 -1.98
CA GLN A 26 5.27 17.59 -2.94
C GLN A 26 4.13 16.68 -3.40
N ALA A 27 4.39 15.38 -3.58
CA ALA A 27 3.35 14.41 -3.91
C ALA A 27 2.37 14.18 -2.76
N ILE A 28 2.86 14.07 -1.53
CA ILE A 28 2.03 13.89 -0.33
C ILE A 28 1.14 15.11 -0.08
N GLU A 29 1.69 16.31 -0.24
CA GLU A 29 1.03 17.58 0.09
C GLU A 29 0.19 18.14 -1.07
N GLY A 30 0.46 17.71 -2.32
CA GLY A 30 -0.21 18.20 -3.52
C GLY A 30 -1.57 17.56 -3.77
N ASP A 31 -2.46 18.24 -4.47
CA ASP A 31 -3.83 17.74 -4.66
C ASP A 31 -3.94 16.68 -5.77
N GLY A 32 -5.02 15.89 -5.69
CA GLY A 32 -5.37 14.84 -6.64
C GLY A 32 -4.54 13.56 -6.51
N LEU A 33 -4.74 12.64 -7.46
CA LEU A 33 -3.94 11.42 -7.55
C LEU A 33 -2.50 11.77 -7.93
N ARG A 34 -1.55 11.29 -7.13
CA ARG A 34 -0.11 11.41 -7.39
C ARG A 34 0.50 10.02 -7.45
N VAL A 35 1.29 9.77 -8.50
CA VAL A 35 2.03 8.51 -8.67
C VAL A 35 3.50 8.87 -8.77
N VAL A 36 4.31 8.33 -7.86
CA VAL A 36 5.76 8.49 -7.84
C VAL A 36 6.38 7.13 -8.13
N TYR A 37 7.11 7.03 -9.24
CA TYR A 37 7.84 5.82 -9.61
C TYR A 37 9.31 5.99 -9.29
N ILE A 38 9.81 5.25 -8.29
CA ILE A 38 11.19 5.30 -7.84
C ILE A 38 11.96 4.17 -8.53
N THR A 39 12.93 4.52 -9.37
CA THR A 39 13.80 3.56 -10.05
C THR A 39 15.27 3.81 -9.72
N GLY A 40 16.09 2.77 -9.84
CA GLY A 40 17.51 2.84 -9.55
C GLY A 40 18.16 1.47 -9.44
N LYS A 41 19.48 1.42 -9.62
CA LYS A 41 20.29 0.21 -9.47
C LYS A 41 20.11 -0.42 -8.08
N ALA A 42 20.34 -1.72 -7.99
CA ALA A 42 20.38 -2.45 -6.73
C ALA A 42 21.37 -1.78 -5.75
N GLY A 43 21.03 -1.78 -4.46
CA GLY A 43 21.87 -1.19 -3.41
C GLY A 43 21.78 0.34 -3.26
N LEU A 44 21.02 1.05 -4.10
CA LEU A 44 20.81 2.50 -3.93
C LEU A 44 19.87 2.87 -2.78
N GLY A 45 19.25 1.91 -2.09
CA GLY A 45 18.40 2.20 -0.93
C GLY A 45 17.00 2.71 -1.27
N LYS A 46 16.39 2.22 -2.37
CA LYS A 46 14.99 2.50 -2.73
C LYS A 46 14.03 2.11 -1.60
N THR A 47 14.16 0.89 -1.08
CA THR A 47 13.40 0.40 0.08
C THR A 47 13.66 1.26 1.32
N ARG A 48 14.90 1.74 1.52
CA ARG A 48 15.23 2.65 2.64
C ARG A 48 14.50 3.99 2.54
N LEU A 49 14.29 4.51 1.32
CA LEU A 49 13.49 5.70 1.07
C LEU A 49 12.01 5.45 1.40
N LEU A 50 11.45 4.31 0.99
CA LEU A 50 10.07 3.91 1.37
C LEU A 50 9.91 3.72 2.88
N GLU A 51 10.91 3.13 3.56
CA GLU A 51 10.93 2.98 5.02
C GLU A 51 10.97 4.33 5.75
N TYR A 52 11.43 5.40 5.08
CA TYR A 52 11.49 6.75 5.63
C TYR A 52 10.22 7.57 5.39
N LEU A 53 9.32 7.09 4.54
CA LEU A 53 8.08 7.78 4.18
C LEU A 53 7.22 8.18 5.41
N PRO A 54 7.08 7.36 6.48
CA PRO A 54 6.34 7.77 7.67
C PRO A 54 6.88 9.06 8.32
N THR A 55 8.20 9.29 8.27
CA THR A 55 8.82 10.52 8.77
C THR A 55 8.44 11.72 7.91
N ILE A 56 8.41 11.55 6.59
CA ILE A 56 7.99 12.61 5.66
C ILE A 56 6.52 12.94 5.90
N ILE A 57 5.66 11.92 5.98
CA ILE A 57 4.22 12.05 6.26
C ILE A 57 3.98 12.79 7.57
N GLY A 58 4.65 12.39 8.65
CA GLY A 58 4.50 13.00 9.97
C GLY A 58 5.00 14.45 10.08
N THR A 59 5.71 14.95 9.05
CA THR A 59 6.18 16.34 8.98
C THR A 59 5.53 17.11 7.83
N SER A 60 4.56 16.52 7.13
CA SER A 60 3.81 17.18 6.06
C SER A 60 2.61 17.96 6.60
N ARG A 61 2.22 19.03 5.90
CA ARG A 61 1.14 19.95 6.32
C ARG A 61 -0.23 19.29 6.53
N ASN A 62 -0.43 18.11 5.95
CA ASN A 62 -1.66 17.33 5.89
C ASN A 62 -1.52 15.97 6.58
N SER A 63 -0.59 15.85 7.55
CA SER A 63 -0.29 14.60 8.25
C SER A 63 -1.53 13.93 8.85
N ASP A 64 -2.47 14.72 9.40
CA ASP A 64 -3.67 14.23 10.10
C ASP A 64 -4.71 13.59 9.15
N ASP A 65 -4.60 13.90 7.86
CA ASP A 65 -5.45 13.33 6.82
C ASP A 65 -4.83 12.09 6.17
N CYS A 66 -3.54 11.86 6.38
CA CYS A 66 -2.80 10.78 5.72
C CYS A 66 -3.11 9.41 6.36
N LEU A 67 -3.43 8.43 5.50
CA LEU A 67 -3.51 7.02 5.88
C LEU A 67 -2.37 6.28 5.22
N TRP A 68 -1.45 5.74 6.01
CA TRP A 68 -0.26 5.07 5.53
C TRP A 68 -0.47 3.55 5.43
N SER A 69 -0.29 2.97 4.24
CA SER A 69 -0.48 1.53 4.04
C SER A 69 0.64 0.65 4.60
N GLY A 70 1.75 1.23 5.09
CA GLY A 70 3.01 0.49 5.14
C GLY A 70 3.55 0.22 3.73
N ILE A 71 4.62 -0.59 3.67
CA ILE A 71 5.18 -1.04 2.40
C ILE A 71 4.48 -2.34 2.01
N ILE A 72 3.77 -2.33 0.89
CA ILE A 72 3.17 -3.51 0.29
C ILE A 72 4.22 -4.14 -0.63
N ASP A 73 4.83 -5.22 -0.17
CA ASP A 73 5.76 -6.01 -0.96
C ASP A 73 4.99 -6.79 -2.05
N LEU A 74 5.24 -6.45 -3.32
CA LEU A 74 4.64 -7.10 -4.49
C LEU A 74 5.39 -8.36 -4.93
N TYR A 75 6.43 -8.82 -4.22
CA TYR A 75 7.02 -10.16 -4.41
C TYR A 75 6.31 -11.25 -3.60
N ASP A 76 5.45 -10.84 -2.67
CA ASP A 76 4.60 -11.75 -1.92
C ASP A 76 3.57 -12.39 -2.86
N PRO A 77 3.59 -13.72 -3.05
CA PRO A 77 2.67 -14.42 -3.94
C PRO A 77 1.20 -14.16 -3.63
N GLU A 78 0.86 -13.90 -2.35
CA GLU A 78 -0.51 -13.58 -1.96
C GLU A 78 -0.98 -12.26 -2.54
N LYS A 79 -0.06 -11.35 -2.88
CA LYS A 79 -0.32 -10.02 -3.44
C LYS A 79 -0.20 -9.95 -4.97
N HIS A 80 0.17 -11.05 -5.63
CA HIS A 80 0.28 -11.13 -7.10
C HIS A 80 -1.06 -11.21 -7.85
N SER A 81 -2.18 -11.14 -7.12
CA SER A 81 -3.52 -11.08 -7.70
C SER A 81 -4.20 -9.77 -7.34
N ASN A 82 -5.09 -9.28 -8.21
CA ASN A 82 -5.86 -8.07 -7.92
C ASN A 82 -6.59 -8.18 -6.57
N SER A 83 -7.25 -9.32 -6.31
CA SER A 83 -7.95 -9.54 -5.04
C SER A 83 -6.99 -9.58 -3.85
N GLY A 84 -5.79 -10.14 -4.01
CA GLY A 84 -4.73 -10.10 -3.00
C GLY A 84 -4.30 -8.68 -2.66
N LEU A 85 -3.97 -7.89 -3.67
CA LEU A 85 -3.54 -6.50 -3.53
C LEU A 85 -4.65 -5.62 -2.92
N GLU A 86 -5.89 -5.76 -3.37
CA GLU A 86 -7.05 -5.06 -2.81
C GLU A 86 -7.20 -5.33 -1.30
N ALA A 87 -7.02 -6.57 -0.85
CA ALA A 87 -7.10 -6.90 0.58
C ALA A 87 -5.94 -6.29 1.36
N ALA A 88 -4.73 -6.32 0.80
CA ALA A 88 -3.56 -5.74 1.44
C ALA A 88 -3.76 -4.24 1.65
N ILE A 89 -4.24 -3.53 0.62
CA ILE A 89 -4.55 -2.10 0.70
C ILE A 89 -5.68 -1.85 1.70
N ALA A 90 -6.80 -2.57 1.61
CA ALA A 90 -7.95 -2.37 2.49
C ALA A 90 -7.61 -2.62 3.97
N ASN A 91 -6.91 -3.73 4.28
CA ASN A 91 -6.49 -4.02 5.65
C ASN A 91 -5.51 -2.98 6.19
N ALA A 92 -4.62 -2.46 5.35
CA ALA A 92 -3.61 -1.52 5.79
C ALA A 92 -4.17 -0.11 6.06
N LEU A 93 -5.10 0.35 5.22
CA LEU A 93 -5.71 1.68 5.35
C LEU A 93 -6.87 1.73 6.35
N ASP A 94 -7.52 0.59 6.60
CA ASP A 94 -8.68 0.47 7.48
C ASP A 94 -8.66 -0.87 8.26
N PRO A 95 -7.79 -1.00 9.27
CA PRO A 95 -7.67 -2.23 10.06
C PRO A 95 -8.97 -2.62 10.78
N GLU A 96 -9.79 -1.63 11.12
CA GLU A 96 -11.09 -1.82 11.80
C GLU A 96 -12.22 -2.22 10.83
N ARG A 97 -11.96 -2.18 9.52
CA ARG A 97 -12.89 -2.61 8.45
C ARG A 97 -14.19 -1.82 8.40
N GLN A 98 -14.14 -0.54 8.76
CA GLN A 98 -15.29 0.34 8.72
C GLN A 98 -15.49 0.94 7.32
N ALA A 99 -14.44 1.55 6.76
CA ALA A 99 -14.47 2.18 5.44
C ALA A 99 -14.63 1.17 4.29
N PHE A 100 -14.06 -0.03 4.44
CA PHE A 100 -14.12 -1.11 3.44
C PHE A 100 -15.16 -2.20 3.79
N ALA A 101 -16.18 -1.89 4.60
CA ALA A 101 -17.17 -2.88 5.02
C ALA A 101 -17.89 -3.54 3.84
N GLY A 102 -18.18 -2.78 2.78
CA GLY A 102 -18.81 -3.29 1.55
C GLY A 102 -17.92 -4.31 0.84
N TYR A 103 -16.65 -3.96 0.67
CA TYR A 103 -15.62 -4.83 0.12
C TYR A 103 -15.45 -6.12 0.94
N TRP A 104 -15.32 -6.03 2.27
CA TRP A 104 -15.12 -7.22 3.12
C TRP A 104 -16.31 -8.17 3.09
N LYS A 105 -17.54 -7.64 3.01
CA LYS A 105 -18.75 -8.45 2.84
C LYS A 105 -18.72 -9.21 1.50
N ALA A 106 -18.40 -8.53 0.41
CA ALA A 106 -18.27 -9.16 -0.91
C ALA A 106 -17.13 -10.20 -0.93
N ARG A 107 -15.99 -9.92 -0.28
CA ARG A 107 -14.85 -10.85 -0.21
C ARG A 107 -15.21 -12.14 0.52
N LYS A 108 -15.97 -12.03 1.61
CA LYS A 108 -16.47 -13.20 2.35
C LYS A 108 -17.37 -14.07 1.48
N GLU A 109 -18.22 -13.47 0.65
CA GLU A 109 -19.07 -14.19 -0.30
C GLU A 109 -18.25 -14.89 -1.38
N PHE A 110 -17.34 -14.17 -2.03
CA PHE A 110 -16.44 -14.73 -3.05
C PHE A 110 -15.66 -15.94 -2.52
N GLU A 111 -15.02 -15.81 -1.37
CA GLU A 111 -14.25 -16.91 -0.76
C GLU A 111 -15.13 -18.10 -0.36
N ARG A 112 -16.37 -17.85 0.08
CA ARG A 112 -17.33 -18.93 0.38
C ARG A 112 -17.66 -19.72 -0.89
N GLN A 113 -18.00 -19.03 -1.98
CA GLN A 113 -18.37 -19.66 -3.25
C GLN A 113 -17.20 -20.39 -3.89
N ARG A 114 -15.99 -19.80 -3.84
CA ARG A 114 -14.76 -20.43 -4.30
C ARG A 114 -14.50 -21.75 -3.58
N ARG A 115 -14.65 -21.78 -2.25
CA ARG A 115 -14.46 -23.02 -1.45
C ARG A 115 -15.56 -24.05 -1.70
N ALA A 116 -16.76 -23.61 -2.03
CA ALA A 116 -17.87 -24.49 -2.40
C ALA A 116 -17.73 -25.08 -3.82
N GLY A 117 -16.69 -24.68 -4.58
CA GLY A 117 -16.49 -25.15 -5.95
C GLY A 117 -17.50 -24.57 -6.93
N ALA A 118 -17.96 -23.34 -6.69
CA ALA A 118 -18.83 -22.63 -7.63
C ALA A 118 -18.22 -22.58 -9.04
N ASP A 119 -19.07 -22.55 -10.05
CA ASP A 119 -18.64 -22.57 -11.44
C ASP A 119 -17.85 -21.29 -11.81
N PRO A 120 -17.00 -21.37 -12.86
CA PRO A 120 -16.15 -20.24 -13.25
C PRO A 120 -16.91 -18.95 -13.60
N TYR A 121 -18.13 -19.04 -14.14
CA TYR A 121 -18.91 -17.85 -14.49
C TYR A 121 -19.37 -17.12 -13.23
N THR A 122 -19.91 -17.86 -12.26
CA THR A 122 -20.30 -17.31 -10.95
C THR A 122 -19.11 -16.65 -10.24
N LEU A 123 -17.94 -17.29 -10.23
CA LEU A 123 -16.74 -16.73 -9.62
C LEU A 123 -16.27 -15.45 -10.30
N GLU A 124 -16.38 -15.36 -11.63
CA GLU A 124 -16.02 -14.15 -12.36
C GLU A 124 -16.98 -12.99 -12.08
N GLN A 125 -18.28 -13.24 -11.93
CA GLN A 125 -19.24 -12.20 -11.54
C GLN A 125 -18.94 -11.66 -10.13
N LEU A 126 -18.67 -12.56 -9.18
CA LEU A 126 -18.29 -12.17 -7.82
C LEU A 126 -16.97 -11.41 -7.81
N ARG A 127 -16.01 -11.77 -8.66
CA ARG A 127 -14.74 -11.04 -8.81
C ARG A 127 -14.95 -9.61 -9.33
N LYS A 128 -15.87 -9.41 -10.28
CA LYS A 128 -16.26 -8.06 -10.74
C LYS A 128 -16.90 -7.26 -9.62
N GLU A 129 -17.81 -7.88 -8.87
CA GLU A 129 -18.43 -7.24 -7.71
C GLU A 129 -17.38 -6.82 -6.68
N LEU A 130 -16.35 -7.64 -6.41
CA LEU A 130 -15.24 -7.28 -5.51
C LEU A 130 -14.55 -5.98 -5.94
N ILE A 131 -14.18 -5.90 -7.22
CA ILE A 131 -13.50 -4.72 -7.78
C ILE A 131 -14.39 -3.48 -7.64
N GLU A 132 -15.68 -3.61 -7.91
CA GLU A 132 -16.65 -2.52 -7.80
C GLU A 132 -16.80 -2.05 -6.34
N LYS A 133 -16.94 -2.98 -5.38
CA LYS A 133 -17.03 -2.62 -3.96
C LYS A 133 -15.73 -2.00 -3.46
N PHE A 134 -14.58 -2.58 -3.80
CA PHE A 134 -13.29 -2.00 -3.45
C PHE A 134 -13.15 -0.58 -3.98
N SER A 135 -13.42 -0.37 -5.27
CA SER A 135 -13.30 0.94 -5.91
C SER A 135 -14.23 1.97 -5.26
N LYS A 136 -15.47 1.57 -4.94
CA LYS A 136 -16.44 2.44 -4.28
C LYS A 136 -15.99 2.83 -2.87
N ASP A 137 -15.57 1.87 -2.06
CA ASP A 137 -15.14 2.08 -0.68
C ASP A 137 -13.85 2.92 -0.64
N PHE A 138 -12.88 2.59 -1.50
CA PHE A 138 -11.62 3.35 -1.66
C PHE A 138 -11.87 4.80 -2.09
N ASN A 139 -12.74 5.02 -3.09
CA ASN A 139 -13.11 6.35 -3.55
C ASN A 139 -13.89 7.17 -2.52
N THR A 140 -14.61 6.50 -1.62
CA THR A 140 -15.31 7.17 -0.52
C THR A 140 -14.30 7.60 0.53
N LEU A 141 -13.40 6.69 0.94
CA LEU A 141 -12.31 6.98 1.85
C LEU A 141 -11.42 8.14 1.35
N SER A 142 -11.07 8.15 0.06
CA SER A 142 -10.17 9.15 -0.54
C SER A 142 -10.76 10.56 -0.66
N ARG A 143 -12.07 10.74 -0.39
CA ARG A 143 -12.70 12.07 -0.31
C ARG A 143 -12.44 12.76 1.04
N GLU A 144 -12.24 11.98 2.09
CA GLU A 144 -12.10 12.47 3.46
C GLU A 144 -10.65 12.33 3.96
N LYS A 145 -9.95 11.31 3.47
CA LYS A 145 -8.59 10.97 3.85
C LYS A 145 -7.69 10.93 2.63
N ARG A 146 -6.38 10.91 2.89
CA ARG A 146 -5.32 10.87 1.88
C ARG A 146 -4.56 9.55 1.99
N PRO A 147 -5.02 8.49 1.31
CA PRO A 147 -4.30 7.23 1.24
C PRO A 147 -2.91 7.42 0.63
N ILE A 148 -1.89 6.91 1.32
CA ILE A 148 -0.53 6.82 0.82
C ILE A 148 -0.20 5.34 0.72
N ILE A 149 -0.09 4.88 -0.52
CA ILE A 149 0.19 3.49 -0.86
C ILE A 149 1.63 3.39 -1.35
N ALA A 150 2.46 2.61 -0.66
CA ALA A 150 3.79 2.25 -1.15
C ALA A 150 3.84 0.81 -1.59
N LEU A 151 4.31 0.60 -2.81
CA LEU A 151 4.50 -0.72 -3.41
C LEU A 151 6.01 -0.93 -3.60
N ASP A 152 6.55 -2.05 -3.13
CA ASP A 152 7.93 -2.45 -3.41
C ASP A 152 7.95 -3.59 -4.45
N THR A 153 8.85 -3.48 -5.43
CA THR A 153 8.92 -4.35 -6.61
C THR A 153 10.34 -4.83 -6.93
N VAL A 154 11.26 -4.81 -5.96
CA VAL A 154 12.68 -5.27 -6.03
C VAL A 154 13.48 -4.75 -7.24
#